data_AF-A0AAF1BLD6-F1
#
_entry.id   AF-A0AAF1BLD6-F1
#
_cell.length_a   1.000
_cell.length_b   1.000
_cell.length_c   1.000
_cell.angle_alpha   90.00
_cell.angle_beta   90.00
_cell.angle_gamma   90.00
#
_symmetry.space_group_name_H-M   'P 1'
#
loop_
_entity.id
_entity.type
_entity.pdbx_description
1 polymer ?
#
loop_
_entity_poly.entity_id
_entity_poly.type
_entity_poly.pdbx_seq_one_letter_code
_entity_poly.pdbx_strand_id
1 'polypeptide(L)'
;MSTRVQHNLPTLLPPAMSRSSSSSTITLIPSTPPAHKDAFFDSPLVVTTPSLPDYPVFTEKCRDLSALKITKPIKAVFKDALAGLDRPLRIVGLLATSDSGCHMYADMTARACKQAEVVFDKVDLSAAEDDYDDSASFAAVRAKIVEINDDLTVDGLIVYFPLFDAVRDAELRALIAPRVDVEGVHPESLERSYDHPPSTVEELTANPAAATVYPCTALAVVRALQSNEVGIYNSYASVGDRFRGKTVTVVNRSETVGRPLAGMLANDGARVYSVDIDSTHVYERNGGDRHSVSVHPEVKPSLASLLAESDIVVTAVPGSSFKVPTIALRPGAICIDLSELGNFEADVRDRAGMYAPRLGSVTILMLKVNAFVLRMQHQ
;
A
#
# COMPACT_ATOMS: atom_id res chain seq x y z
N MET A 1 -42.31 43.80 44.32
CA MET A 1 -43.41 44.04 43.35
C MET A 1 -42.79 44.29 41.99
N SER A 2 -43.17 43.48 40.99
CA SER A 2 -43.10 43.71 39.51
C SER A 2 -41.76 44.13 38.86
N THR A 3 -41.30 43.60 37.74
CA THR A 3 -41.67 42.47 36.85
C THR A 3 -40.47 42.32 35.92
N ARG A 4 -39.90 41.11 35.79
CA ARG A 4 -38.88 40.80 34.76
C ARG A 4 -39.58 40.66 33.41
N VAL A 5 -39.19 41.45 32.42
CA VAL A 5 -39.53 41.21 31.01
C VAL A 5 -38.38 40.39 30.41
N GLN A 6 -38.62 39.10 30.17
CA GLN A 6 -37.78 38.25 29.32
C GLN A 6 -38.27 38.40 27.88
N HIS A 7 -37.39 38.88 26.98
CA HIS A 7 -37.58 38.72 25.55
C HIS A 7 -37.13 37.33 25.13
N ASN A 8 -38.10 36.46 24.80
CA ASN A 8 -37.86 35.21 24.08
C ASN A 8 -37.59 35.53 22.61
N LEU A 9 -36.36 35.31 22.13
CA LEU A 9 -36.08 35.11 20.71
C LEU A 9 -36.19 33.62 20.39
N PRO A 10 -36.92 33.22 19.33
CA PRO A 10 -36.97 31.82 18.92
C PRO A 10 -35.67 31.41 18.23
N THR A 11 -34.99 30.42 18.82
CA THR A 11 -33.88 29.68 18.21
C THR A 11 -34.41 28.89 17.01
N LEU A 12 -34.14 29.38 15.80
CA LEU A 12 -34.33 28.62 14.57
C LEU A 12 -33.29 27.49 14.52
N LEU A 13 -33.70 26.30 14.95
CA LEU A 13 -33.01 25.04 14.64
C LEU A 13 -33.05 24.84 13.11
N PRO A 14 -31.92 24.57 12.45
CA PRO A 14 -31.94 24.14 11.05
C PRO A 14 -32.67 22.78 10.96
N PRO A 15 -33.40 22.51 9.86
CA PRO A 15 -34.17 21.29 9.72
C PRO A 15 -33.24 20.08 9.72
N ALA A 16 -33.63 19.05 10.47
CA ALA A 16 -32.97 17.76 10.49
C ALA A 16 -32.90 17.21 9.07
N MET A 17 -31.70 17.26 8.47
CA MET A 17 -31.42 16.53 7.23
C MET A 17 -31.48 15.05 7.58
N SER A 18 -32.51 14.37 7.09
CA SER A 18 -32.57 12.92 7.07
C SER A 18 -31.29 12.40 6.41
N ARG A 19 -30.41 11.78 7.21
CA ARG A 19 -29.32 10.97 6.66
C ARG A 19 -29.96 9.80 5.94
N SER A 20 -30.11 9.91 4.61
CA SER A 20 -30.31 8.74 3.78
C SER A 20 -29.02 7.93 3.86
N SER A 21 -29.00 6.91 4.71
CA SER A 21 -27.98 5.88 4.70
C SER A 21 -28.11 5.09 3.39
N SER A 22 -27.52 5.61 2.32
CA SER A 22 -27.23 4.79 1.14
C SER A 22 -26.05 3.89 1.53
N SER A 23 -26.38 2.75 2.12
CA SER A 23 -25.47 1.61 2.22
C SER A 23 -25.20 1.14 0.80
N SER A 24 -24.22 1.75 0.13
CA SER A 24 -23.65 1.23 -1.09
C SER A 24 -22.75 0.06 -0.69
N THR A 25 -23.36 -1.12 -0.59
CA THR A 25 -22.66 -2.39 -0.45
C THR A 25 -21.62 -2.48 -1.55
N ILE A 26 -20.34 -2.63 -1.19
CA ILE A 26 -19.29 -3.04 -2.12
C ILE A 26 -19.71 -4.43 -2.62
N THR A 27 -20.20 -4.52 -3.84
CA THR A 27 -20.35 -5.84 -4.49
C THR A 27 -18.95 -6.32 -4.81
N LEU A 28 -18.39 -7.12 -3.90
CA LEU A 28 -17.20 -7.92 -4.16
C LEU A 28 -17.51 -8.82 -5.36
N ILE A 29 -17.00 -8.48 -6.53
CA ILE A 29 -17.02 -9.39 -7.68
C ILE A 29 -15.95 -10.44 -7.39
N PRO A 30 -16.29 -11.73 -7.23
CA PRO A 30 -15.31 -12.76 -6.96
C PRO A 30 -14.36 -12.85 -8.16
N SER A 31 -13.07 -12.62 -7.94
CA SER A 31 -12.05 -13.01 -8.92
C SER A 31 -11.91 -14.52 -8.87
N THR A 32 -12.36 -15.21 -9.91
CA THR A 32 -12.06 -16.63 -10.10
C THR A 32 -10.54 -16.78 -10.19
N PRO A 33 -9.88 -17.59 -9.33
CA PRO A 33 -8.44 -17.75 -9.42
C PRO A 33 -8.10 -18.45 -10.74
N PRO A 34 -7.12 -17.96 -11.53
CA PRO A 34 -6.71 -18.66 -12.74
C PRO A 34 -6.07 -20.01 -12.37
N ALA A 35 -6.50 -21.07 -13.05
CA ALA A 35 -5.74 -22.30 -13.11
C ALA A 35 -4.46 -22.01 -13.90
N HIS A 36 -3.30 -22.24 -13.27
CA HIS A 36 -1.93 -22.01 -13.77
C HIS A 36 -1.41 -20.57 -13.67
N LYS A 37 -0.43 -20.38 -12.76
CA LYS A 37 0.28 -19.13 -12.48
C LYS A 37 1.23 -18.67 -13.60
N ASP A 38 1.56 -19.55 -14.56
CA ASP A 38 2.70 -19.34 -15.47
C ASP A 38 2.34 -19.03 -16.93
N ALA A 39 1.10 -19.19 -17.37
CA ALA A 39 0.78 -19.21 -18.81
C ALA A 39 0.35 -17.86 -19.44
N PHE A 40 0.05 -16.83 -18.64
CA PHE A 40 -0.59 -15.61 -19.19
C PHE A 40 0.41 -14.51 -19.61
N PHE A 41 1.54 -14.38 -18.91
CA PHE A 41 2.59 -13.44 -19.32
C PHE A 41 3.44 -13.94 -20.51
N ASP A 42 3.22 -15.18 -20.96
CA ASP A 42 3.87 -15.79 -22.14
C ASP A 42 3.23 -15.39 -23.48
N SER A 43 2.11 -14.65 -23.47
CA SER A 43 1.72 -13.95 -24.68
C SER A 43 2.73 -12.83 -24.90
N PRO A 44 3.48 -12.80 -26.02
CA PRO A 44 4.33 -11.64 -26.30
C PRO A 44 3.40 -10.43 -26.18
N LEU A 45 3.80 -9.43 -25.39
CA LEU A 45 3.18 -8.12 -25.47
C LEU A 45 3.37 -7.70 -26.93
N VAL A 46 2.38 -8.01 -27.77
CA VAL A 46 2.38 -7.61 -29.15
C VAL A 46 2.18 -6.12 -29.07
N VAL A 47 3.30 -5.41 -29.02
CA VAL A 47 3.40 -4.04 -29.47
C VAL A 47 3.08 -4.11 -30.96
N THR A 48 1.80 -4.31 -31.28
CA THR A 48 1.23 -3.59 -32.40
C THR A 48 1.68 -2.18 -32.11
N THR A 49 2.46 -1.60 -33.00
CA THR A 49 2.85 -0.21 -32.91
C THR A 49 1.58 0.56 -33.26
N PRO A 50 0.72 1.02 -32.31
CA PRO A 50 0.08 2.27 -32.60
C PRO A 50 1.24 3.25 -32.81
N SER A 51 1.07 4.24 -33.67
CA SER A 51 1.98 5.38 -33.71
C SER A 51 2.06 5.94 -32.29
N LEU A 52 3.06 5.50 -31.51
CA LEU A 52 3.42 6.13 -30.25
C LEU A 52 3.63 7.59 -30.61
N PRO A 53 3.20 8.54 -29.76
CA PRO A 53 3.48 9.94 -30.01
C PRO A 53 4.97 10.09 -30.32
N ASP A 54 5.31 10.86 -31.37
CA ASP A 54 6.69 11.23 -31.68
C ASP A 54 7.18 12.13 -30.54
N TYR A 55 7.60 11.50 -29.44
CA TYR A 55 8.20 12.19 -28.33
C TYR A 55 9.60 12.65 -28.77
N PRO A 56 9.98 13.89 -28.46
CA PRO A 56 11.37 14.31 -28.63
C PRO A 56 12.28 13.35 -27.85
N VAL A 57 13.49 13.12 -28.37
CA VAL A 57 14.50 12.29 -27.70
C VAL A 57 14.66 12.79 -26.27
N PHE A 58 14.36 11.93 -25.30
CA PHE A 58 14.52 12.25 -23.89
C PHE A 58 16.01 12.26 -23.58
N THR A 59 16.56 13.44 -23.34
CA THR A 59 18.01 13.65 -23.13
C THR A 59 18.38 13.79 -21.65
N GLU A 60 17.40 13.83 -20.74
CA GLU A 60 17.67 13.96 -19.32
C GLU A 60 18.09 12.62 -18.71
N LYS A 61 19.08 12.67 -17.82
CA LYS A 61 19.54 11.48 -17.12
C LYS A 61 18.50 11.04 -16.08
N CYS A 62 18.10 9.76 -16.13
CA CYS A 62 17.26 9.17 -15.09
C CYS A 62 17.87 9.36 -13.70
N ARG A 63 17.09 9.94 -12.79
CA ARG A 63 17.49 10.16 -11.39
C ARG A 63 17.18 8.92 -10.55
N ASP A 64 18.10 8.56 -9.68
CA ASP A 64 17.91 7.48 -8.73
C ASP A 64 16.98 7.93 -7.58
N LEU A 65 15.87 7.20 -7.42
CA LEU A 65 14.93 7.32 -6.31
C LEU A 65 15.18 6.17 -5.32
N SER A 66 16.40 6.12 -4.79
CA SER A 66 16.76 5.09 -3.81
C SER A 66 16.00 5.23 -2.50
N ALA A 67 15.70 4.08 -1.91
CA ALA A 67 15.05 3.98 -0.60
C ALA A 67 15.78 4.77 0.51
N LEU A 68 17.11 4.96 0.41
CA LEU A 68 17.86 5.76 1.37
C LEU A 68 17.41 7.23 1.38
N LYS A 69 17.20 7.83 0.20
CA LYS A 69 16.74 9.22 0.06
C LYS A 69 15.35 9.42 0.65
N ILE A 70 14.49 8.40 0.51
CA ILE A 70 13.13 8.40 1.04
C ILE A 70 13.14 8.19 2.56
N THR A 71 13.88 7.20 3.06
CA THR A 71 13.86 6.84 4.49
C THR A 71 14.56 7.84 5.38
N LYS A 72 15.61 8.53 4.90
CA LYS A 72 16.40 9.46 5.73
C LYS A 72 15.57 10.54 6.42
N PRO A 73 14.75 11.36 5.73
CA PRO A 73 13.93 12.38 6.38
C PRO A 73 12.87 11.76 7.30
N ILE A 74 12.24 10.67 6.88
CA ILE A 74 11.20 9.99 7.66
C ILE A 74 11.75 9.44 8.98
N LYS A 75 12.95 8.85 8.95
CA LYS A 75 13.61 8.34 10.16
C LYS A 75 13.88 9.43 11.19
N ALA A 76 14.13 10.67 10.76
CA ALA A 76 14.34 11.79 11.69
C ALA A 76 13.05 12.12 12.45
N VAL A 77 11.94 12.32 11.74
CA VAL A 77 10.61 12.58 12.33
C VAL A 77 10.19 11.41 13.23
N PHE A 78 10.35 10.18 12.74
CA PHE A 78 9.91 9.01 13.46
C PHE A 78 10.74 8.73 14.72
N LYS A 79 12.04 9.08 14.73
CA LYS A 79 12.88 8.94 15.92
C LYS A 79 12.35 9.79 17.08
N ASP A 80 11.91 11.02 16.80
CA ASP A 80 11.36 11.91 17.81
C ASP A 80 10.04 11.37 18.37
N ALA A 81 9.20 10.78 17.51
CA ALA A 81 7.96 10.13 17.93
C ALA A 81 8.23 8.92 18.86
N LEU A 82 9.20 8.07 18.52
CA LEU A 82 9.59 6.92 19.34
C LEU A 82 10.12 7.32 20.72
N ALA A 83 10.86 8.44 20.81
CA ALA A 83 11.40 8.95 22.07
C ALA A 83 10.31 9.37 23.09
N GLY A 84 9.07 9.58 22.62
CA GLY A 84 7.93 9.90 23.47
C GLY A 84 7.24 8.70 24.11
N LEU A 85 7.63 7.46 23.77
CA LEU A 85 7.00 6.25 24.29
C LEU A 85 7.50 5.90 25.70
N ASP A 86 6.63 5.26 26.49
CA ASP A 86 6.92 4.77 27.84
C ASP A 86 7.83 3.53 27.84
N ARG A 87 7.80 2.77 26.74
CA ARG A 87 8.69 1.64 26.46
C ARG A 87 8.96 1.54 24.96
N PRO A 88 10.06 0.88 24.55
CA PRO A 88 10.25 0.51 23.16
C PRO A 88 9.05 -0.24 22.57
N LEU A 89 8.77 0.00 21.29
CA LEU A 89 7.83 -0.83 20.54
C LEU A 89 8.33 -2.28 20.51
N ARG A 90 7.41 -3.23 20.60
CA ARG A 90 7.66 -4.66 20.45
C ARG A 90 6.85 -5.21 19.29
N ILE A 91 7.54 -5.69 18.26
CA ILE A 91 6.95 -6.27 17.05
C ILE A 91 7.35 -7.74 16.99
N VAL A 92 6.39 -8.62 16.68
CA VAL A 92 6.64 -10.04 16.44
C VAL A 92 6.63 -10.30 14.94
N GLY A 93 7.65 -11.01 14.45
CA GLY A 93 7.68 -11.53 13.08
C GLY A 93 7.44 -13.02 13.06
N LEU A 94 6.37 -13.46 12.40
CA LEU A 94 5.97 -14.87 12.31
C LEU A 94 6.32 -15.46 10.95
N LEU A 95 7.34 -16.32 10.93
CA LEU A 95 7.72 -17.15 9.79
C LEU A 95 7.06 -18.52 9.93
N ALA A 96 6.51 -19.03 8.83
CA ALA A 96 6.00 -20.39 8.72
C ALA A 96 6.23 -20.94 7.31
N THR A 97 7.34 -20.55 6.69
CA THR A 97 7.73 -20.97 5.34
C THR A 97 9.23 -21.21 5.29
N SER A 98 9.68 -22.14 4.46
CA SER A 98 11.10 -22.36 4.17
C SER A 98 11.65 -21.42 3.08
N ASP A 99 10.80 -20.53 2.54
CA ASP A 99 11.19 -19.60 1.48
C ASP A 99 12.32 -18.66 1.92
N SER A 100 13.47 -18.78 1.24
CA SER A 100 14.67 -18.00 1.58
C SER A 100 14.46 -16.49 1.45
N GLY A 101 13.58 -16.03 0.54
CA GLY A 101 13.24 -14.62 0.38
C GLY A 101 12.55 -14.06 1.62
N CYS A 102 11.56 -14.79 2.15
CA CYS A 102 10.87 -14.46 3.39
C CYS A 102 11.83 -14.41 4.59
N HIS A 103 12.73 -15.39 4.72
CA HIS A 103 13.76 -15.40 5.77
C HIS A 103 14.72 -14.21 5.66
N MET A 104 15.20 -13.91 4.45
CA MET A 104 16.04 -12.73 4.20
C MET A 104 15.32 -11.43 4.54
N TYR A 105 14.04 -11.31 4.16
CA TYR A 105 13.21 -10.15 4.47
C TYR A 105 12.99 -10.01 5.99
N ALA A 106 12.73 -11.10 6.69
CA ALA A 106 12.61 -11.12 8.15
C ALA A 106 13.89 -10.67 8.86
N ASP A 107 15.05 -11.11 8.38
CA ASP A 107 16.34 -10.68 8.92
C ASP A 107 16.62 -9.19 8.64
N MET A 108 16.20 -8.67 7.47
CA MET A 108 16.26 -7.23 7.19
C MET A 108 15.34 -6.44 8.13
N THR A 109 14.12 -6.93 8.39
CA THR A 109 13.18 -6.33 9.34
C THR A 109 13.77 -6.30 10.75
N ALA A 110 14.32 -7.41 11.23
CA ALA A 110 14.96 -7.51 12.54
C ALA A 110 16.12 -6.52 12.68
N ARG A 111 17.00 -6.43 11.67
CA ARG A 111 18.12 -5.46 11.66
C ARG A 111 17.63 -4.02 11.70
N ALA A 112 16.61 -3.69 10.92
CA ALA A 112 16.04 -2.34 10.87
C ALA A 112 15.27 -1.96 12.13
N CYS A 113 14.67 -2.91 12.83
CA CYS A 113 14.06 -2.69 14.15
C CYS A 113 15.13 -2.43 15.20
N LYS A 114 16.17 -3.28 15.26
CA LYS A 114 17.32 -3.10 16.16
C LYS A 114 17.99 -1.73 16.00
N GLN A 115 18.18 -1.26 14.77
CA GLN A 115 18.76 0.08 14.49
C GLN A 115 17.89 1.25 14.96
N ALA A 116 16.59 1.03 15.15
CA ALA A 116 15.64 2.04 15.58
C ALA A 116 15.19 1.84 17.04
N GLU A 117 15.91 0.99 17.80
CA GLU A 117 15.60 0.68 19.20
C GLU A 117 14.17 0.10 19.38
N VAL A 118 13.67 -0.60 18.35
CA VAL A 118 12.43 -1.38 18.39
C VAL A 118 12.77 -2.83 18.68
N VAL A 119 12.09 -3.42 19.67
CA VAL A 119 12.20 -4.84 20.01
C VAL A 119 11.53 -5.65 18.90
N PHE A 120 12.25 -6.64 18.37
CA PHE A 120 11.75 -7.51 17.32
C PHE A 120 11.95 -8.97 17.67
N ASP A 121 10.86 -9.68 17.93
CA ASP A 121 10.87 -11.10 18.27
C ASP A 121 10.57 -11.91 17.02
N LYS A 122 11.55 -12.67 16.56
CA LYS A 122 11.37 -13.59 15.42
C LYS A 122 10.86 -14.93 15.93
N VAL A 123 9.65 -15.31 15.52
CA VAL A 123 9.06 -16.63 15.75
C VAL A 123 9.10 -17.39 14.43
N ASP A 124 9.71 -18.55 14.44
CA ASP A 124 9.85 -19.40 13.25
C ASP A 124 9.22 -20.77 13.50
N LEU A 125 8.11 -21.02 12.80
CA LEU A 125 7.38 -22.29 12.81
C LEU A 125 7.73 -23.17 11.61
N SER A 126 8.64 -22.74 10.72
CA SER A 126 9.09 -23.54 9.57
C SER A 126 9.96 -24.73 9.96
N ALA A 127 10.49 -24.74 11.20
CA ALA A 127 11.37 -25.78 11.72
C ALA A 127 10.65 -27.07 12.15
N ALA A 128 9.32 -27.14 12.06
CA ALA A 128 8.56 -28.38 12.27
C ALA A 128 8.53 -29.17 10.96
N GLU A 129 9.54 -30.04 10.80
CA GLU A 129 9.82 -31.16 9.86
C GLU A 129 9.02 -31.30 8.54
N ASP A 130 9.71 -31.86 7.53
CA ASP A 130 9.39 -32.03 6.10
C ASP A 130 8.06 -32.73 5.72
N ASP A 131 7.15 -32.92 6.68
CA ASP A 131 5.82 -33.51 6.52
C ASP A 131 4.77 -32.44 6.87
N TYR A 132 4.72 -31.38 6.04
CA TYR A 132 3.71 -30.33 6.12
C TYR A 132 2.33 -30.95 5.84
N ASP A 133 1.72 -31.59 6.85
CA ASP A 133 0.27 -31.70 6.90
C ASP A 133 -0.24 -30.26 6.96
N ASP A 134 -0.72 -29.84 5.80
CA ASP A 134 -1.28 -28.54 5.49
C ASP A 134 -2.31 -28.09 6.54
N SER A 135 -2.96 -29.03 7.23
CA SER A 135 -3.90 -28.76 8.32
C SER A 135 -3.22 -28.48 9.66
N ALA A 136 -2.20 -29.27 10.04
CA ALA A 136 -1.50 -29.12 11.32
C ALA A 136 -0.69 -27.84 11.36
N SER A 137 0.03 -27.53 10.28
CA SER A 137 0.79 -26.29 10.13
C SER A 137 -0.13 -25.07 10.15
N PHE A 138 -1.26 -25.12 9.43
CA PHE A 138 -2.25 -24.06 9.47
C PHE A 138 -2.79 -23.83 10.89
N ALA A 139 -3.12 -24.90 11.62
CA ALA A 139 -3.56 -24.82 13.01
C ALA A 139 -2.48 -24.22 13.94
N ALA A 140 -1.21 -24.55 13.74
CA ALA A 140 -0.09 -24.00 14.51
C ALA A 140 0.09 -22.50 14.27
N VAL A 141 0.06 -22.05 13.00
CA VAL A 141 0.13 -20.62 12.65
C VAL A 141 -1.07 -19.88 13.24
N ARG A 142 -2.28 -20.44 13.09
CA ARG A 142 -3.52 -19.90 13.67
C ARG A 142 -3.42 -19.72 15.18
N ALA A 143 -2.97 -20.76 15.89
CA ALA A 143 -2.80 -20.72 17.33
C ALA A 143 -1.77 -19.67 17.75
N LYS A 144 -0.68 -19.52 17.00
CA LYS A 144 0.35 -18.51 17.31
C LYS A 144 -0.13 -17.08 17.08
N ILE A 145 -0.93 -16.84 16.04
CA ILE A 145 -1.57 -15.52 15.83
C ILE A 145 -2.51 -15.20 17.00
N VAL A 146 -3.32 -16.15 17.48
CA VAL A 146 -4.21 -15.95 18.64
C VAL A 146 -3.40 -15.64 19.91
N GLU A 147 -2.33 -16.38 20.18
CA GLU A 147 -1.45 -16.10 21.32
C GLU A 147 -0.89 -14.67 21.28
N ILE A 148 -0.42 -14.22 20.11
CA ILE A 148 0.12 -12.87 19.91
C ILE A 148 -0.97 -11.80 20.03
N ASN A 149 -2.17 -12.07 19.51
CA ASN A 149 -3.32 -11.19 19.63
C ASN A 149 -3.77 -10.97 21.08
N ASP A 150 -3.49 -11.90 21.99
CA ASP A 150 -3.83 -11.78 23.42
C ASP A 150 -2.67 -11.19 24.25
N ASP A 151 -1.44 -11.15 23.73
CA ASP A 151 -0.29 -10.54 24.40
C ASP A 151 -0.32 -9.00 24.27
N LEU A 152 -0.79 -8.32 25.31
CA LEU A 152 -0.88 -6.86 25.39
C LEU A 152 0.50 -6.15 25.44
N THR A 153 1.60 -6.90 25.58
CA THR A 153 2.95 -6.32 25.49
C THR A 153 3.47 -6.26 24.04
N VAL A 154 2.76 -6.88 23.08
CA VAL A 154 3.06 -6.80 21.65
C VAL A 154 2.28 -5.65 21.01
N ASP A 155 3.01 -4.79 20.29
CA ASP A 155 2.49 -3.63 19.57
C ASP A 155 2.30 -3.89 18.07
N GLY A 156 2.79 -5.02 17.58
CA GLY A 156 2.70 -5.35 16.18
C GLY A 156 3.02 -6.79 15.82
N LEU A 157 2.39 -7.27 14.77
CA LEU A 157 2.57 -8.59 14.16
C LEU A 157 2.75 -8.44 12.65
N ILE A 158 3.86 -8.95 12.14
CA ILE A 158 4.08 -9.20 10.70
C ILE A 158 4.10 -10.69 10.44
N VAL A 159 3.32 -11.13 9.45
CA VAL A 159 3.27 -12.52 9.01
C VAL A 159 3.82 -12.60 7.60
N TYR A 160 4.87 -13.40 7.39
CA TYR A 160 5.58 -13.45 6.11
C TYR A 160 4.84 -14.36 5.11
N PHE A 161 3.86 -13.78 4.41
CA PHE A 161 3.09 -14.43 3.34
C PHE A 161 3.87 -14.54 2.01
N PRO A 162 3.46 -15.45 1.10
CA PRO A 162 2.39 -16.43 1.23
C PRO A 162 2.78 -17.66 2.07
N LEU A 163 1.82 -18.26 2.77
CA LEU A 163 2.06 -19.45 3.61
C LEU A 163 1.33 -20.68 3.07
N PHE A 164 0.08 -20.51 2.64
CA PHE A 164 -0.80 -21.58 2.20
C PHE A 164 -1.44 -21.20 0.83
N ASP A 165 -2.69 -21.61 0.61
CA ASP A 165 -3.50 -21.09 -0.49
C ASP A 165 -4.11 -19.71 -0.18
N ALA A 166 -4.67 -19.07 -1.20
CA ALA A 166 -5.22 -17.72 -1.09
C ALA A 166 -6.37 -17.60 -0.06
N VAL A 167 -7.17 -18.65 0.13
CA VAL A 167 -8.31 -18.65 1.04
C VAL A 167 -7.82 -18.71 2.48
N ARG A 168 -6.91 -19.65 2.77
CA ARG A 168 -6.33 -19.82 4.10
C ARG A 168 -5.42 -18.65 4.50
N ASP A 169 -4.64 -18.12 3.57
CA ASP A 169 -3.88 -16.90 3.83
C ASP A 169 -4.80 -15.69 4.13
N ALA A 170 -5.96 -15.60 3.47
CA ALA A 170 -6.96 -14.57 3.79
C ALA A 170 -7.59 -14.80 5.17
N GLU A 171 -7.86 -16.04 5.56
CA GLU A 171 -8.32 -16.38 6.91
C GLU A 171 -7.31 -15.95 7.97
N LEU A 172 -6.02 -16.22 7.76
CA LEU A 172 -4.95 -15.81 8.68
C LEU A 172 -4.84 -14.29 8.79
N ARG A 173 -4.98 -13.54 7.68
CA ARG A 173 -5.00 -12.06 7.71
C ARG A 173 -6.20 -11.53 8.49
N ALA A 174 -7.37 -12.11 8.31
CA ALA A 174 -8.57 -11.75 9.06
C ALA A 174 -8.50 -12.14 10.55
N LEU A 175 -7.58 -13.05 10.91
CA LEU A 175 -7.34 -13.43 12.30
C LEU A 175 -6.41 -12.48 13.04
N ILE A 176 -5.52 -11.76 12.34
CA ILE A 176 -4.63 -10.77 12.96
C ILE A 176 -5.48 -9.67 13.59
N ALA A 177 -5.38 -9.46 14.91
CA ALA A 177 -6.19 -8.45 15.56
C ALA A 177 -5.81 -7.05 15.04
N PRO A 178 -6.77 -6.15 14.74
CA PRO A 178 -6.48 -4.80 14.26
C PRO A 178 -5.45 -4.04 15.10
N ARG A 179 -5.40 -4.30 16.43
CA ARG A 179 -4.44 -3.68 17.36
C ARG A 179 -2.96 -4.00 17.09
N VAL A 180 -2.67 -5.10 16.39
CA VAL A 180 -1.30 -5.56 16.06
C VAL A 180 -1.07 -5.64 14.55
N ASP A 181 -2.02 -5.23 13.71
CA ASP A 181 -1.93 -5.30 12.25
C ASP A 181 -1.00 -4.22 11.66
N VAL A 182 0.31 -4.36 11.91
CA VAL A 182 1.31 -3.37 11.45
C VAL A 182 1.53 -3.38 9.95
N GLU A 183 1.09 -4.45 9.27
CA GLU A 183 1.12 -4.52 7.82
C GLU A 183 -0.11 -3.85 7.19
N GLY A 184 -1.17 -3.58 7.95
CA GLY A 184 -2.42 -3.00 7.46
C GLY A 184 -3.20 -3.95 6.56
N VAL A 185 -3.11 -5.26 6.78
CA VAL A 185 -3.68 -6.31 5.91
C VAL A 185 -4.96 -6.94 6.46
N HIS A 186 -5.37 -6.59 7.68
CA HIS A 186 -6.68 -6.97 8.20
C HIS A 186 -7.79 -6.30 7.36
N PRO A 187 -8.91 -6.98 7.07
CA PRO A 187 -9.99 -6.44 6.25
C PRO A 187 -10.47 -5.04 6.67
N GLU A 188 -10.59 -4.78 7.98
CA GLU A 188 -10.96 -3.44 8.50
C GLU A 188 -9.90 -2.36 8.21
N SER A 189 -8.61 -2.70 8.33
CA SER A 189 -7.50 -1.78 8.01
C SER A 189 -7.50 -1.44 6.53
N LEU A 190 -7.71 -2.46 5.68
CA LEU A 190 -7.83 -2.30 4.24
C LEU A 190 -9.02 -1.41 3.87
N GLU A 191 -10.21 -1.68 4.43
CA GLU A 191 -11.40 -0.86 4.20
C GLU A 191 -11.14 0.62 4.54
N ARG A 192 -10.60 0.90 5.72
CA ARG A 192 -10.24 2.27 6.13
C ARG A 192 -9.21 2.90 5.19
N SER A 193 -8.23 2.14 4.70
CA SER A 193 -7.24 2.65 3.75
C SER A 193 -7.86 3.08 2.41
N TYR A 194 -8.98 2.48 2.01
CA TYR A 194 -9.72 2.84 0.79
C TYR A 194 -10.59 4.09 0.94
N ASP A 195 -10.86 4.55 2.16
CA ASP A 195 -11.72 5.70 2.41
C ASP A 195 -10.94 6.98 2.75
N HIS A 196 -9.63 6.87 2.99
CA HIS A 196 -8.81 8.00 3.44
C HIS A 196 -7.62 8.26 2.51
N PRO A 197 -7.40 9.52 2.10
CA PRO A 197 -6.13 9.94 1.52
C PRO A 197 -4.97 9.60 2.47
N PRO A 198 -3.81 9.15 1.97
CA PRO A 198 -2.69 8.76 2.81
C PRO A 198 -2.07 9.96 3.53
N SER A 199 -2.24 10.00 4.86
CA SER A 199 -1.61 10.98 5.74
C SER A 199 -0.08 10.90 5.66
N THR A 200 0.62 12.02 5.80
CA THR A 200 2.09 12.11 5.95
C THR A 200 2.57 11.52 7.28
N VAL A 201 3.87 11.29 7.45
CA VAL A 201 4.38 10.71 8.70
C VAL A 201 4.25 11.70 9.86
N GLU A 202 4.42 12.97 9.57
CA GLU A 202 4.18 14.09 10.48
C GLU A 202 2.71 14.11 10.93
N GLU A 203 1.76 13.98 10.01
CA GLU A 203 0.33 13.90 10.33
C GLU A 203 0.01 12.65 11.17
N LEU A 204 0.56 11.48 10.80
CA LEU A 204 0.37 10.22 11.52
C LEU A 204 0.92 10.26 12.95
N THR A 205 2.07 10.90 13.15
CA THR A 205 2.72 10.96 14.47
C THR A 205 2.19 12.09 15.35
N ALA A 206 1.62 13.16 14.76
CA ALA A 206 1.03 14.26 15.51
C ALA A 206 -0.34 13.94 16.12
N ASN A 207 -1.17 13.13 15.46
CA ASN A 207 -2.47 12.69 15.99
C ASN A 207 -2.71 11.19 15.73
N PRO A 208 -1.92 10.31 16.36
CA PRO A 208 -1.96 8.88 16.06
C PRO A 208 -3.28 8.22 16.49
N ALA A 209 -3.99 8.76 17.49
CA ALA A 209 -5.27 8.23 17.96
C ALA A 209 -6.38 8.26 16.88
N ALA A 210 -6.31 9.22 15.95
CA ALA A 210 -7.25 9.35 14.84
C ALA A 210 -6.66 8.90 13.49
N ALA A 211 -5.40 8.44 13.48
CA ALA A 211 -4.69 8.10 12.27
C ALA A 211 -5.18 6.78 11.64
N THR A 212 -5.11 6.68 10.32
CA THR A 212 -5.37 5.43 9.60
C THR A 212 -4.09 4.59 9.55
N VAL A 213 -4.24 3.29 9.77
CA VAL A 213 -3.21 2.29 9.43
C VAL A 213 -3.40 1.90 7.98
N TYR A 214 -2.34 2.04 7.18
CA TYR A 214 -2.37 1.72 5.75
C TYR A 214 -1.52 0.49 5.45
N PRO A 215 -1.80 -0.25 4.36
CA PRO A 215 -0.94 -1.32 3.90
C PRO A 215 0.50 -0.83 3.70
N CYS A 216 1.46 -1.37 4.46
CA CYS A 216 2.78 -0.75 4.58
C CYS A 216 3.55 -0.69 3.25
N THR A 217 3.30 -1.63 2.33
CA THR A 217 3.89 -1.65 0.98
C THR A 217 3.27 -0.59 0.07
N ALA A 218 1.94 -0.43 0.08
CA ALA A 218 1.28 0.65 -0.65
C ALA A 218 1.69 2.02 -0.07
N LEU A 219 1.78 2.13 1.26
CA LEU A 219 2.25 3.31 1.94
C LEU A 219 3.69 3.66 1.57
N ALA A 220 4.57 2.66 1.40
CA ALA A 220 5.95 2.88 0.96
C ALA A 220 6.04 3.52 -0.44
N VAL A 221 5.19 3.09 -1.37
CA VAL A 221 5.08 3.74 -2.69
C VAL A 221 4.62 5.18 -2.53
N VAL A 222 3.59 5.43 -1.72
CA VAL A 222 3.12 6.79 -1.45
C VAL A 222 4.24 7.64 -0.85
N ARG A 223 5.06 7.11 0.07
CA ARG A 223 6.22 7.85 0.60
C ARG A 223 7.28 8.15 -0.43
N ALA A 224 7.52 7.22 -1.36
CA ALA A 224 8.41 7.48 -2.48
C ALA A 224 7.90 8.66 -3.31
N LEU A 225 6.59 8.70 -3.60
CA LEU A 225 5.94 9.75 -4.40
C LEU A 225 5.80 11.09 -3.66
N GLN A 226 5.65 11.07 -2.34
CA GLN A 226 5.62 12.26 -1.48
C GLN A 226 7.02 12.85 -1.22
N SER A 227 8.08 12.10 -1.53
CA SER A 227 9.45 12.57 -1.34
C SER A 227 9.73 13.83 -2.17
N ASN A 228 10.43 14.79 -1.55
CA ASN A 228 10.90 16.01 -2.22
C ASN A 228 11.77 15.73 -3.45
N GLU A 229 12.35 14.53 -3.56
CA GLU A 229 13.11 14.09 -4.73
C GLU A 229 12.24 14.06 -6.01
N VAL A 230 10.95 13.71 -5.85
CA VAL A 230 10.02 13.49 -6.97
C VAL A 230 9.38 14.80 -7.41
N GLY A 231 8.97 15.64 -6.47
CA GLY A 231 8.44 16.99 -6.75
C GLY A 231 7.06 17.02 -7.40
N ILE A 232 6.30 15.93 -7.35
CA ILE A 232 4.94 15.85 -7.91
C ILE A 232 3.83 16.03 -6.86
N TYR A 233 4.16 15.91 -5.58
CA TYR A 233 3.21 15.97 -4.48
C TYR A 233 3.01 17.41 -4.04
N ASN A 234 1.76 17.89 -4.09
CA ASN A 234 1.44 19.25 -3.67
C ASN A 234 0.98 19.28 -2.21
N SER A 235 1.92 19.48 -1.28
CA SER A 235 1.62 19.57 0.16
C SER A 235 0.77 20.78 0.55
N TYR A 236 0.64 21.78 -0.34
CA TYR A 236 -0.17 22.98 -0.11
C TYR A 236 -1.63 22.82 -0.60
N ALA A 237 -1.94 21.77 -1.36
CA ALA A 237 -3.31 21.45 -1.74
C ALA A 237 -4.09 20.87 -0.55
N SER A 238 -5.41 20.97 -0.61
CA SER A 238 -6.30 20.30 0.34
C SER A 238 -6.07 18.78 0.31
N VAL A 239 -6.22 18.14 1.46
CA VAL A 239 -6.28 16.67 1.57
C VAL A 239 -7.30 16.17 0.55
N GLY A 240 -6.90 15.27 -0.34
CA GLY A 240 -7.76 14.81 -1.42
C GLY A 240 -7.35 15.25 -2.82
N ASP A 241 -6.51 16.27 -2.91
CA ASP A 241 -6.15 16.94 -4.16
C ASP A 241 -4.63 17.01 -4.38
N ARG A 242 -3.84 16.38 -3.49
CA ARG A 242 -2.38 16.57 -3.46
C ARG A 242 -1.66 15.87 -4.63
N PHE A 243 -2.31 14.88 -5.26
CA PHE A 243 -1.90 14.26 -6.52
C PHE A 243 -2.80 14.64 -7.71
N ARG A 244 -3.61 15.70 -7.59
CA ARG A 244 -4.53 16.12 -8.66
C ARG A 244 -3.80 16.34 -9.98
N GLY A 245 -4.37 15.77 -11.05
CA GLY A 245 -3.80 15.86 -12.40
C GLY A 245 -2.58 14.97 -12.64
N LYS A 246 -2.36 13.97 -11.78
CA LYS A 246 -1.38 12.90 -12.01
C LYS A 246 -2.10 11.62 -12.45
N THR A 247 -1.55 10.98 -13.46
CA THR A 247 -2.02 9.68 -13.97
C THR A 247 -1.04 8.58 -13.57
N VAL A 248 -1.55 7.50 -12.98
CA VAL A 248 -0.75 6.40 -12.43
C VAL A 248 -1.19 5.08 -13.04
N THR A 249 -0.25 4.27 -13.52
CA THR A 249 -0.51 2.85 -13.84
C THR A 249 0.05 1.98 -12.74
N VAL A 250 -0.80 1.19 -12.09
CA VAL A 250 -0.41 0.15 -11.12
C VAL A 250 -0.60 -1.21 -11.79
N VAL A 251 0.51 -1.88 -12.11
CA VAL A 251 0.52 -3.25 -12.66
C VAL A 251 0.59 -4.25 -11.53
N ASN A 252 -0.56 -4.41 -10.87
CA ASN A 252 -0.91 -5.39 -9.84
C ASN A 252 -2.30 -4.99 -9.30
N ARG A 253 -3.14 -5.96 -8.95
CA ARG A 253 -4.43 -5.70 -8.29
C ARG A 253 -4.68 -6.67 -7.13
N SER A 254 -3.63 -7.05 -6.41
CA SER A 254 -3.76 -7.85 -5.19
C SER A 254 -4.45 -7.05 -4.08
N GLU A 255 -5.09 -7.76 -3.15
CA GLU A 255 -5.76 -7.18 -1.99
C GLU A 255 -4.79 -6.45 -1.05
N THR A 256 -3.52 -6.84 -1.03
CA THR A 256 -2.53 -6.33 -0.05
C THR A 256 -1.66 -5.20 -0.58
N VAL A 257 -1.57 -5.02 -1.90
CA VAL A 257 -0.67 -4.02 -2.50
C VAL A 257 -1.38 -3.21 -3.58
N GLY A 258 -1.77 -3.84 -4.68
CA GLY A 258 -2.22 -3.12 -5.88
C GLY A 258 -3.54 -2.38 -5.69
N ARG A 259 -4.56 -3.03 -5.14
CA ARG A 259 -5.85 -2.39 -4.88
C ARG A 259 -5.73 -1.26 -3.86
N PRO A 260 -5.13 -1.45 -2.67
CA PRO A 260 -4.99 -0.37 -1.70
C PRO A 260 -4.22 0.82 -2.26
N LEU A 261 -3.12 0.57 -2.98
CA LEU A 261 -2.35 1.64 -3.60
C LEU A 261 -3.20 2.47 -4.58
N ALA A 262 -4.02 1.81 -5.41
CA ALA A 262 -4.88 2.49 -6.36
C ALA A 262 -5.94 3.36 -5.66
N GLY A 263 -6.60 2.83 -4.62
CA GLY A 263 -7.57 3.58 -3.83
C GLY A 263 -6.95 4.77 -3.08
N MET A 264 -5.81 4.56 -2.43
CA MET A 264 -5.08 5.59 -1.68
C MET A 264 -4.67 6.76 -2.57
N LEU A 265 -4.09 6.49 -3.75
CA LEU A 265 -3.68 7.53 -4.69
C LEU A 265 -4.89 8.25 -5.31
N ALA A 266 -5.94 7.51 -5.66
CA ALA A 266 -7.15 8.10 -6.22
C ALA A 266 -7.89 8.99 -5.21
N ASN A 267 -7.93 8.61 -3.94
CA ASN A 267 -8.51 9.42 -2.88
C ASN A 267 -7.82 10.77 -2.70
N ASP A 268 -6.52 10.82 -2.99
CA ASP A 268 -5.71 12.04 -2.93
C ASP A 268 -5.55 12.74 -4.30
N GLY A 269 -6.44 12.40 -5.25
CA GLY A 269 -6.71 13.20 -6.45
C GLY A 269 -6.08 12.66 -7.73
N ALA A 270 -5.33 11.56 -7.67
CA ALA A 270 -4.78 10.93 -8.87
C ALA A 270 -5.88 10.21 -9.69
N ARG A 271 -5.62 10.04 -10.98
CA ARG A 271 -6.30 9.02 -11.78
C ARG A 271 -5.42 7.78 -11.80
N VAL A 272 -5.96 6.61 -11.44
CA VAL A 272 -5.19 5.37 -11.36
C VAL A 272 -5.76 4.29 -12.27
N TYR A 273 -4.95 3.81 -13.21
CA TYR A 273 -5.18 2.57 -13.95
C TYR A 273 -4.67 1.39 -13.12
N SER A 274 -5.59 0.64 -12.54
CA SER A 274 -5.30 -0.62 -11.84
C SER A 274 -5.39 -1.77 -12.85
N VAL A 275 -4.23 -2.29 -13.24
CA VAL A 275 -4.09 -3.32 -14.26
C VAL A 275 -3.91 -4.69 -13.59
N ASP A 276 -4.69 -5.64 -14.07
CA ASP A 276 -4.62 -7.05 -13.71
C ASP A 276 -4.56 -7.91 -14.97
N ILE A 277 -4.39 -9.21 -14.79
CA ILE A 277 -4.27 -10.23 -15.84
C ILE A 277 -5.41 -10.06 -16.86
N ASP A 278 -6.66 -10.03 -16.40
CA ASP A 278 -7.84 -10.08 -17.24
C ASP A 278 -8.42 -8.71 -17.60
N SER A 279 -8.15 -7.67 -16.82
CA SER A 279 -8.93 -6.43 -16.88
C SER A 279 -8.15 -5.20 -16.38
N THR A 280 -8.70 -4.03 -16.67
CA THR A 280 -8.19 -2.75 -16.16
C THR A 280 -9.33 -1.98 -15.53
N HIS A 281 -9.13 -1.55 -14.30
CA HIS A 281 -10.05 -0.68 -13.57
C HIS A 281 -9.47 0.74 -13.50
N VAL A 282 -10.33 1.73 -13.53
CA VAL A 282 -9.96 3.14 -13.34
C VAL A 282 -10.48 3.58 -11.99
N TYR A 283 -9.57 4.01 -11.13
CA TYR A 283 -9.87 4.63 -9.85
C TYR A 283 -9.73 6.14 -10.02
N GLU A 284 -10.79 6.89 -9.75
CA GLU A 284 -10.77 8.35 -9.87
C GLU A 284 -11.77 9.01 -8.92
N ARG A 285 -11.34 10.11 -8.29
CA ARG A 285 -12.18 10.91 -7.41
C ARG A 285 -12.92 12.00 -8.20
N ASN A 286 -14.20 11.77 -8.45
CA ASN A 286 -15.08 12.66 -9.21
C ASN A 286 -15.81 13.67 -8.31
N GLY A 287 -15.07 14.39 -7.46
CA GLY A 287 -15.61 15.46 -6.61
C GLY A 287 -16.38 15.02 -5.35
N GLY A 288 -16.50 13.71 -5.09
CA GLY A 288 -17.01 13.17 -3.82
C GLY A 288 -15.94 13.07 -2.73
N ASP A 289 -16.29 12.52 -1.56
CA ASP A 289 -15.34 12.30 -0.45
C ASP A 289 -14.36 11.14 -0.71
N ARG A 290 -14.73 10.23 -1.63
CA ARG A 290 -13.97 9.02 -1.99
C ARG A 290 -13.88 8.84 -3.50
N HIS A 291 -12.92 8.02 -3.92
CA HIS A 291 -12.80 7.60 -5.31
C HIS A 291 -14.00 6.75 -5.77
N SER A 292 -14.22 6.74 -7.08
CA SER A 292 -15.09 5.80 -7.78
C SER A 292 -14.23 4.81 -8.55
N VAL A 293 -14.74 3.59 -8.70
CA VAL A 293 -14.10 2.54 -9.50
C VAL A 293 -14.98 2.25 -10.71
N SER A 294 -14.42 2.41 -11.91
CA SER A 294 -15.06 2.00 -13.15
C SER A 294 -14.22 0.94 -13.84
N VAL A 295 -14.87 0.00 -14.53
CA VAL A 295 -14.19 -0.91 -15.45
C VAL A 295 -13.98 -0.15 -16.76
N HIS A 296 -12.79 -0.18 -17.33
CA HIS A 296 -12.56 0.47 -18.63
C HIS A 296 -13.50 -0.15 -19.68
N PRO A 297 -14.31 0.63 -20.43
CA PRO A 297 -15.39 0.09 -21.25
C PRO A 297 -14.87 -0.64 -22.50
N GLU A 298 -15.70 -1.59 -23.00
CA GLU A 298 -15.81 -2.37 -24.26
C GLU A 298 -14.59 -2.65 -25.17
N VAL A 299 -13.54 -1.85 -25.17
CA VAL A 299 -12.24 -2.14 -25.79
C VAL A 299 -11.17 -2.05 -24.70
N LYS A 300 -10.59 -3.21 -24.33
CA LYS A 300 -9.52 -3.30 -23.33
C LYS A 300 -8.31 -2.49 -23.82
N PRO A 301 -7.91 -1.40 -23.13
CA PRO A 301 -6.72 -0.65 -23.51
C PRO A 301 -5.51 -1.57 -23.40
N SER A 302 -4.55 -1.43 -24.30
CA SER A 302 -3.31 -2.19 -24.18
C SER A 302 -2.52 -1.65 -23.00
N LEU A 303 -1.72 -2.50 -22.35
CA LEU A 303 -0.80 -2.03 -21.32
C LEU A 303 0.10 -0.90 -21.87
N ALA A 304 0.52 -1.00 -23.12
CA ALA A 304 1.35 0.02 -23.76
C ALA A 304 0.67 1.39 -23.86
N SER A 305 -0.63 1.46 -24.16
CA SER A 305 -1.34 2.74 -24.22
C SER A 305 -1.44 3.38 -22.83
N LEU A 306 -1.70 2.58 -21.80
CA LEU A 306 -1.76 3.06 -20.41
C LEU A 306 -0.39 3.57 -19.93
N LEU A 307 0.69 2.86 -20.25
CA LEU A 307 2.06 3.26 -19.91
C LEU A 307 2.49 4.56 -20.60
N ALA A 308 2.01 4.80 -21.82
CA ALA A 308 2.35 6.00 -22.60
C ALA A 308 1.68 7.28 -22.08
N GLU A 309 0.58 7.16 -21.34
CA GLU A 309 -0.17 8.29 -20.77
C GLU A 309 0.23 8.59 -19.31
N SER A 310 0.71 7.59 -18.57
CA SER A 310 0.96 7.69 -17.14
C SER A 310 2.23 8.48 -16.78
N ASP A 311 2.09 9.40 -15.81
CA ASP A 311 3.22 10.09 -15.19
C ASP A 311 4.02 9.14 -14.28
N ILE A 312 3.33 8.14 -13.71
CA ILE A 312 3.86 7.22 -12.71
C ILE A 312 3.50 5.79 -13.10
N VAL A 313 4.47 4.88 -13.05
CA VAL A 313 4.25 3.44 -13.26
C VAL A 313 4.78 2.67 -12.06
N VAL A 314 3.90 1.89 -11.43
CA VAL A 314 4.21 1.03 -10.29
C VAL A 314 3.98 -0.42 -10.67
N THR A 315 4.95 -1.29 -10.40
CA THR A 315 4.86 -2.72 -10.71
C THR A 315 5.03 -3.57 -9.46
N ALA A 316 4.22 -4.61 -9.32
CA ALA A 316 4.35 -5.61 -8.25
C ALA A 316 3.92 -7.00 -8.74
N VAL A 317 4.33 -7.36 -9.96
CA VAL A 317 4.03 -8.68 -10.55
C VAL A 317 5.03 -9.69 -9.98
N PRO A 318 4.57 -10.77 -9.34
CA PRO A 318 5.45 -11.79 -8.80
C PRO A 318 6.17 -12.56 -9.92
N GLY A 319 7.35 -13.09 -9.61
CA GLY A 319 8.17 -13.85 -10.55
C GLY A 319 9.03 -12.97 -11.48
N SER A 320 9.76 -13.62 -12.38
CA SER A 320 10.74 -12.99 -13.26
C SER A 320 10.29 -12.85 -14.72
N SER A 321 9.21 -13.54 -15.13
CA SER A 321 8.73 -13.61 -16.51
C SER A 321 8.18 -12.28 -17.03
N PHE A 322 7.56 -11.49 -16.16
CA PHE A 322 7.00 -10.19 -16.55
C PHE A 322 8.06 -9.10 -16.65
N LYS A 323 8.02 -8.33 -17.74
CA LYS A 323 8.80 -7.11 -17.96
C LYS A 323 7.94 -6.03 -18.61
N VAL A 324 8.03 -4.81 -18.07
CA VAL A 324 7.47 -3.59 -18.63
C VAL A 324 8.38 -3.14 -19.77
N PRO A 325 7.86 -3.07 -21.02
CA PRO A 325 8.64 -2.61 -22.15
C PRO A 325 9.04 -1.15 -21.96
N THR A 326 10.34 -0.85 -21.95
CA THR A 326 10.86 0.51 -21.76
C THR A 326 10.25 1.43 -22.80
N ILE A 327 10.19 1.01 -24.07
CA ILE A 327 9.64 1.82 -25.17
C ILE A 327 8.19 2.29 -24.97
N ALA A 328 7.40 1.55 -24.19
CA ALA A 328 5.99 1.87 -23.93
C ALA A 328 5.80 2.95 -22.86
N LEU A 329 6.82 3.23 -22.05
CA LEU A 329 6.72 4.24 -21.00
C LEU A 329 6.54 5.64 -21.60
N ARG A 330 5.87 6.54 -20.90
CA ARG A 330 5.98 7.96 -21.16
C ARG A 330 7.42 8.43 -20.86
N PRO A 331 8.09 9.18 -21.75
CA PRO A 331 9.39 9.76 -21.43
C PRO A 331 9.34 10.65 -20.20
N GLY A 332 10.30 10.49 -19.30
CA GLY A 332 10.32 11.18 -18.01
C GLY A 332 9.43 10.57 -16.93
N ALA A 333 8.75 9.45 -17.18
CA ALA A 333 7.90 8.80 -16.18
C ALA A 333 8.68 8.40 -14.92
N ILE A 334 7.98 8.41 -13.78
CA ILE A 334 8.48 7.90 -12.51
C ILE A 334 8.17 6.41 -12.44
N CYS A 335 9.20 5.58 -12.41
CA CYS A 335 9.07 4.13 -12.39
C CYS A 335 9.40 3.60 -10.98
N ILE A 336 8.50 2.81 -10.39
CA ILE A 336 8.67 2.20 -9.08
C ILE A 336 8.44 0.70 -9.19
N ASP A 337 9.44 -0.07 -8.78
CA ASP A 337 9.40 -1.52 -8.80
C ASP A 337 9.35 -2.08 -7.37
N LEU A 338 8.34 -2.91 -7.13
CA LEU A 338 8.15 -3.64 -5.88
C LEU A 338 8.51 -5.11 -6.01
N SER A 339 8.81 -5.61 -7.22
CA SER A 339 9.22 -7.00 -7.43
C SER A 339 10.66 -7.22 -7.01
N GLU A 340 10.92 -8.35 -6.35
CA GLU A 340 12.27 -8.75 -5.95
C GLU A 340 13.16 -9.08 -7.16
N LEU A 341 12.56 -9.64 -8.21
CA LEU A 341 13.24 -10.08 -9.43
C LEU A 341 13.22 -9.02 -10.54
N GLY A 342 12.64 -7.86 -10.26
CA GLY A 342 12.49 -6.75 -11.18
C GLY A 342 11.41 -7.00 -12.24
N ASN A 343 10.57 -6.01 -12.48
CA ASN A 343 9.54 -6.01 -13.52
C ASN A 343 9.82 -4.99 -14.62
N PHE A 344 10.89 -4.20 -14.56
CA PHE A 344 11.28 -3.31 -15.67
C PHE A 344 12.41 -3.93 -16.51
N GLU A 345 12.45 -3.60 -17.81
CA GLU A 345 13.59 -3.92 -18.67
C GLU A 345 14.87 -3.23 -18.19
N ALA A 346 16.03 -3.78 -18.55
CA ALA A 346 17.33 -3.31 -18.06
C ALA A 346 17.64 -1.85 -18.47
N ASP A 347 17.08 -1.39 -19.58
CA ASP A 347 17.22 -0.08 -20.18
C ASP A 347 16.18 0.95 -19.69
N VAL A 348 15.37 0.64 -18.67
CA VAL A 348 14.34 1.55 -18.12
C VAL A 348 14.86 2.96 -17.83
N ARG A 349 16.13 3.08 -17.44
CA ARG A 349 16.79 4.36 -17.14
C ARG A 349 17.05 5.24 -18.36
N ASP A 350 16.91 4.70 -19.56
CA ASP A 350 17.08 5.47 -20.79
C ASP A 350 15.81 6.29 -21.11
N ARG A 351 14.70 6.01 -20.43
CA ARG A 351 13.41 6.67 -20.67
C ARG A 351 12.72 7.19 -19.42
N ALA A 352 12.90 6.55 -18.27
CA ALA A 352 12.35 7.01 -17.00
C ALA A 352 13.04 8.30 -16.54
N GLY A 353 12.27 9.26 -16.03
CA GLY A 353 12.83 10.45 -15.39
C GLY A 353 13.38 10.14 -13.99
N MET A 354 12.74 9.18 -13.31
CA MET A 354 13.19 8.65 -12.03
C MET A 354 12.91 7.15 -11.94
N TYR A 355 13.77 6.41 -11.26
CA TYR A 355 13.57 4.98 -11.04
C TYR A 355 13.88 4.58 -9.60
N ALA A 356 12.93 3.90 -8.96
CA ALA A 356 13.07 3.24 -7.67
C ALA A 356 13.02 1.72 -7.88
N PRO A 357 14.17 1.02 -7.91
CA PRO A 357 14.19 -0.41 -8.25
C PRO A 357 13.64 -1.31 -7.13
N ARG A 358 13.66 -0.86 -5.87
CA ARG A 358 13.16 -1.60 -4.70
C ARG A 358 12.78 -0.63 -3.59
N LEU A 359 11.69 -0.91 -2.87
CA LEU A 359 11.24 -0.12 -1.72
C LEU A 359 11.21 -0.87 -0.38
N GLY A 360 11.74 -2.09 -0.27
CA GLY A 360 11.65 -2.91 0.95
C GLY A 360 12.08 -2.21 2.25
N SER A 361 13.14 -1.39 2.23
CA SER A 361 13.55 -0.63 3.43
C SER A 361 12.61 0.53 3.78
N VAL A 362 11.87 1.08 2.80
CA VAL A 362 10.76 2.02 3.05
C VAL A 362 9.57 1.28 3.63
N THR A 363 9.24 0.09 3.11
CA THR A 363 8.17 -0.78 3.64
C THR A 363 8.40 -1.11 5.12
N ILE A 364 9.62 -1.55 5.48
CA ILE A 364 9.98 -1.85 6.88
C ILE A 364 9.90 -0.60 7.76
N LEU A 365 10.21 0.59 7.23
CA LEU A 365 10.04 1.83 7.98
C LEU A 365 8.56 2.15 8.21
N MET A 366 7.71 1.97 7.20
CA MET A 366 6.27 2.19 7.30
C MET A 366 5.59 1.19 8.24
N LEU A 367 6.04 -0.07 8.27
CA LEU A 367 5.62 -1.06 9.25
C LEU A 367 5.84 -0.58 10.69
N LYS A 368 6.99 0.05 10.98
CA LYS A 368 7.25 0.61 12.31
C LYS A 368 6.40 1.85 12.61
N VAL A 369 6.11 2.67 11.60
CA VAL A 369 5.19 3.82 11.76
C VAL A 369 3.77 3.31 12.08
N ASN A 370 3.30 2.26 11.42
CA ASN A 370 2.02 1.62 11.74
C ASN A 370 2.03 1.07 13.18
N ALA A 371 3.11 0.41 13.61
CA ALA A 371 3.25 -0.08 15.00
C ALA A 371 3.15 1.06 16.03
N PHE A 372 3.76 2.20 15.75
CA PHE A 372 3.61 3.39 16.59
C PHE A 372 2.15 3.88 16.64
N VAL A 373 1.51 4.03 15.48
CA VAL A 373 0.11 4.47 15.38
C VAL A 373 -0.80 3.53 16.19
N LEU A 374 -0.68 2.23 15.98
CA LEU A 374 -1.47 1.21 16.69
C LEU A 374 -1.24 1.25 18.20
N ARG A 375 0.02 1.32 18.66
CA ARG A 375 0.33 1.45 20.09
C ARG A 375 -0.39 2.65 20.69
N MET A 376 -0.34 3.81 20.04
CA MET A 376 -0.95 5.04 20.54
C MET A 376 -2.49 5.03 20.49
N GLN A 377 -3.11 4.21 19.64
CA GLN A 377 -4.57 4.03 19.59
C GLN A 377 -5.11 3.15 20.73
N HIS A 378 -4.25 2.31 21.30
CA HIS A 378 -4.59 1.33 22.33
C HIS A 378 -3.89 1.59 23.67
N GLN A 379 -3.40 2.82 23.89
CA GLN A 379 -2.83 3.27 25.17
C GLN A 379 -3.87 3.47 26.27
#